data_AF-A0A3D2JAU2-F1
#
_entry.id   AF-A0A3D2JAU2-F1
#
_cell.length_a   1.000
_cell.length_b   1.000
_cell.length_c   1.000
_cell.angle_alpha   90.00
_cell.angle_beta   90.00
_cell.angle_gamma   90.00
#
_symmetry.space_group_name_H-M   'P 1'
#
loop_
_entity.id
_entity.type
_entity.pdbx_description
1 polymer ?
#
loop_
_entity_poly.entity_id
_entity_poly.type
_entity_poly.pdbx_seq_one_letter_code
_entity_poly.pdbx_strand_id
1 'polypeptide(L)'
;MRVQEHLKLSTAAAVLALPWLKKDIWIPFASSILIDVDHYLGYAVAHRSFNLKAALRYYGQADPPPLPQGRLFHHPLVLGALLLLAIRLRSRVLALIFTGLVFHVSLDILHGSQMSHLKSSLSKQANNICSECGQQFDALQLHTVHFASNLLERYDPKHFIVLCP
;
A
#
# COMPACT_ATOMS: atom_id res chain seq x y z
N MET A 1 -1.25 0.33 1.35
CA MET A 1 -2.62 0.88 1.51
C MET A 1 -3.55 -0.26 1.97
N ARG A 2 -4.84 -0.05 2.30
CA ARG A 2 -5.72 -1.19 2.66
C ARG A 2 -6.09 -2.02 1.42
N VAL A 3 -6.18 -3.34 1.59
CA VAL A 3 -6.60 -4.28 0.53
C VAL A 3 -7.93 -3.87 -0.13
N GLN A 4 -8.90 -3.39 0.65
CA GLN A 4 -10.19 -2.93 0.12
C GLN A 4 -10.04 -1.71 -0.81
N GLU A 5 -9.07 -0.83 -0.54
CA GLU A 5 -8.81 0.33 -1.39
C GLU A 5 -8.07 -0.08 -2.67
N HIS A 6 -7.10 -1.00 -2.58
CA HIS A 6 -6.48 -1.60 -3.77
C HIS A 6 -7.53 -2.24 -4.66
N LEU A 7 -8.49 -2.98 -4.09
CA LEU A 7 -9.58 -3.60 -4.85
C LEU A 7 -10.48 -2.56 -5.51
N LYS A 8 -10.92 -1.53 -4.78
CA LYS A 8 -11.77 -0.47 -5.33
C LYS A 8 -11.08 0.29 -6.45
N LEU A 9 -9.83 0.72 -6.24
CA LEU A 9 -9.07 1.50 -7.21
C LEU A 9 -8.66 0.66 -8.43
N SER A 10 -8.26 -0.60 -8.24
CA SER A 10 -7.97 -1.52 -9.35
C SER A 10 -9.22 -1.84 -10.15
N THR A 11 -10.37 -2.02 -9.50
CA THR A 11 -11.66 -2.22 -10.20
C THR A 11 -12.02 -1.00 -11.02
N ALA A 12 -11.91 0.20 -10.45
CA ALA A 12 -12.18 1.44 -11.17
C ALA A 12 -11.25 1.60 -12.38
N ALA A 13 -9.95 1.40 -12.20
CA ALA A 13 -8.98 1.44 -13.29
C ALA A 13 -9.28 0.38 -14.37
N ALA A 14 -9.69 -0.82 -13.96
CA ALA A 14 -10.06 -1.90 -14.89
C ALA A 14 -11.29 -1.55 -15.73
N VAL A 15 -12.34 -1.01 -15.10
CA VAL A 15 -13.55 -0.54 -15.79
C VAL A 15 -13.21 0.56 -16.80
N LEU A 16 -12.38 1.53 -16.39
CA LEU A 16 -11.94 2.59 -17.29
C LEU A 16 -11.15 2.01 -18.46
N ALA A 17 -10.21 1.09 -18.22
CA ALA A 17 -9.37 0.51 -19.27
C ALA A 17 -10.07 -0.53 -20.16
N LEU A 18 -11.30 -0.94 -19.81
CA LEU A 18 -12.07 -1.99 -20.49
C LEU A 18 -12.27 -1.76 -22.01
N PRO A 19 -12.57 -0.53 -22.51
CA PRO A 19 -12.75 -0.29 -23.94
C PRO A 19 -11.51 -0.61 -24.78
N TRP A 20 -10.32 -0.47 -24.20
CA TRP A 20 -9.04 -0.69 -24.88
C TRP A 20 -8.54 -2.13 -24.72
N LEU A 21 -8.61 -2.69 -23.51
CA LEU A 21 -8.04 -4.01 -23.19
C LEU A 21 -9.03 -5.17 -23.37
N LYS A 22 -10.34 -4.89 -23.39
CA LYS A 22 -11.40 -5.88 -23.61
C LYS A 22 -11.22 -7.07 -22.65
N LYS A 23 -11.05 -8.29 -23.20
CA LYS A 23 -10.88 -9.53 -22.41
C LYS A 23 -9.54 -9.60 -21.68
N ASP A 24 -8.52 -8.89 -22.14
CA ASP A 24 -7.19 -8.95 -21.55
C ASP A 24 -7.10 -8.15 -20.24
N ILE A 25 -8.14 -7.39 -19.89
CA ILE A 25 -8.16 -6.54 -18.69
C ILE A 25 -7.97 -7.32 -17.39
N TRP A 26 -8.35 -8.60 -17.39
CA TRP A 26 -8.19 -9.47 -16.23
C TRP A 26 -6.73 -9.68 -15.85
N ILE A 27 -5.78 -9.57 -16.81
CA ILE A 27 -4.35 -9.74 -16.55
C ILE A 27 -3.78 -8.60 -15.68
N PRO A 28 -3.86 -7.30 -16.07
CA PRO A 28 -3.40 -6.21 -15.22
C PRO A 28 -4.24 -6.08 -13.95
N PHE A 29 -5.55 -6.37 -14.00
CA PHE A 29 -6.38 -6.37 -12.80
C PHE A 29 -5.93 -7.43 -11.78
N ALA A 30 -5.79 -8.69 -12.20
CA ALA A 30 -5.38 -9.77 -11.30
C ALA A 30 -3.96 -9.56 -10.78
N SER A 31 -3.02 -9.15 -11.63
CA SER A 31 -1.64 -8.85 -11.18
C SER A 31 -1.58 -7.68 -10.19
N SER A 32 -2.39 -6.64 -10.39
CA SER A 32 -2.52 -5.52 -9.42
C SER A 32 -3.04 -5.98 -8.05
N ILE A 33 -3.90 -7.00 -7.98
CA ILE A 33 -4.42 -7.50 -6.70
C ILE A 33 -3.50 -8.56 -6.08
N LEU A 34 -2.96 -9.46 -6.89
CA LEU A 34 -2.16 -10.60 -6.41
C LEU A 34 -0.76 -10.20 -5.94
N ILE A 35 -0.28 -9.02 -6.30
CA ILE A 35 1.00 -8.51 -5.80
C ILE A 35 1.04 -8.44 -4.26
N ASP A 36 -0.09 -8.13 -3.61
CA ASP A 36 -0.23 -8.08 -2.13
C ASP A 36 -0.01 -9.43 -1.44
N VAL A 37 0.03 -10.53 -2.19
CA VAL A 37 0.36 -11.84 -1.62
C VAL A 37 1.77 -11.81 -1.01
N ASP A 38 2.71 -11.01 -1.53
CA ASP A 38 4.05 -10.91 -0.94
C ASP A 38 4.04 -10.31 0.48
N HIS A 39 3.17 -9.34 0.76
CA HIS A 39 2.94 -8.82 2.12
C HIS A 39 2.48 -9.92 3.07
N TYR A 40 1.50 -10.73 2.64
CA TYR A 40 1.02 -11.84 3.45
C TYR A 40 2.12 -12.89 3.72
N LEU A 41 2.90 -13.24 2.69
CA LEU A 41 4.02 -14.15 2.84
C LEU A 41 5.10 -13.57 3.76
N GLY A 42 5.41 -12.27 3.63
CA GLY A 42 6.34 -11.55 4.50
C GLY A 42 5.89 -11.58 5.97
N TYR A 43 4.60 -11.34 6.21
CA TYR A 43 4.02 -11.49 7.55
C TYR A 43 4.15 -12.92 8.08
N ALA A 44 3.83 -13.92 7.25
CA ALA A 44 3.85 -15.31 7.66
C ALA A 44 5.26 -15.78 8.02
N VAL A 45 6.28 -15.32 7.29
CA VAL A 45 7.68 -15.58 7.62
C VAL A 45 8.10 -14.86 8.91
N ALA A 46 7.79 -13.56 9.03
CA ALA A 46 8.21 -12.75 10.17
C ALA A 46 7.59 -13.21 11.50
N HIS A 47 6.31 -13.59 11.47
CA HIS A 47 5.54 -13.97 12.67
C HIS A 47 5.38 -15.48 12.81
N ARG A 48 5.94 -16.27 11.89
CA ARG A 48 5.76 -17.73 11.80
C ARG A 48 4.29 -18.14 11.88
N SER A 49 3.41 -17.39 11.21
CA SER A 49 1.95 -17.52 11.33
C SER A 49 1.22 -17.24 10.02
N PHE A 50 0.39 -18.19 9.57
CA PHE A 50 -0.51 -18.03 8.42
C PHE A 50 -1.88 -17.48 8.81
N ASN A 51 -1.95 -16.65 9.86
CA ASN A 51 -3.22 -16.04 10.26
C ASN A 51 -3.50 -14.78 9.42
N LEU A 52 -4.32 -14.94 8.38
CA LEU A 52 -4.73 -13.84 7.50
C LEU A 52 -5.37 -12.67 8.25
N LYS A 53 -6.20 -12.94 9.27
CA LYS A 53 -6.84 -11.89 10.06
C LYS A 53 -5.81 -11.05 10.82
N ALA A 54 -4.78 -11.70 11.35
CA ALA A 54 -3.68 -11.01 12.04
C ALA A 54 -2.82 -10.19 11.06
N ALA A 55 -2.51 -10.75 9.88
CA ALA A 55 -1.80 -10.03 8.82
C ALA A 55 -2.55 -8.78 8.34
N LEU A 56 -3.87 -8.91 8.09
CA LEU A 56 -4.72 -7.78 7.70
C LEU A 56 -4.79 -6.71 8.79
N ARG A 57 -4.79 -7.10 10.06
CA ARG A 57 -4.75 -6.16 11.18
C ARG A 57 -3.38 -5.46 11.27
N TYR A 58 -2.30 -6.19 11.04
CA TYR A 58 -0.94 -5.66 11.05
C TYR A 58 -0.76 -4.58 9.97
N TYR A 59 -1.01 -4.92 8.71
CA TYR A 59 -0.88 -3.98 7.58
C TYR A 59 -2.02 -2.95 7.48
N GLY A 60 -3.07 -3.10 8.29
CA GLY A 60 -4.17 -2.14 8.35
C GLY A 60 -3.89 -0.90 9.21
N GLN A 61 -2.81 -0.90 9.99
CA GLN A 61 -2.36 0.21 10.84
C GLN A 61 -1.85 1.38 9.97
N ALA A 62 -1.91 2.61 10.49
CA ALA A 62 -1.41 3.79 9.77
C ALA A 62 0.13 3.81 9.66
N ASP A 63 0.83 3.30 10.68
CA ASP A 63 2.28 3.27 10.75
C ASP A 63 2.76 1.92 11.32
N PRO A 64 2.53 0.79 10.61
CA PRO A 64 2.91 -0.52 11.11
C PRO A 64 4.44 -0.60 11.22
N PRO A 65 4.97 -1.31 12.24
CA PRO A 65 6.40 -1.52 12.35
C PRO A 65 6.98 -2.09 11.04
N PRO A 66 8.13 -1.61 10.55
CA PRO A 66 8.71 -2.12 9.32
C PRO A 66 9.13 -3.57 9.52
N LEU A 67 8.67 -4.45 8.63
CA LEU A 67 9.18 -5.81 8.58
C LEU A 67 10.40 -5.86 7.64
N PRO A 68 11.54 -6.41 8.08
CA PRO A 68 12.74 -6.53 7.25
C PRO A 68 12.55 -7.51 6.09
N GLN A 69 11.54 -8.38 6.14
CA GLN A 69 11.27 -9.38 5.11
C GLN A 69 10.29 -8.86 4.04
N GLY A 70 10.88 -8.48 2.90
CA GLY A 70 10.52 -9.00 1.58
C GLY A 70 9.21 -8.53 0.95
N ARG A 71 9.17 -7.30 0.44
CA ARG A 71 8.23 -6.91 -0.63
C ARG A 71 8.82 -7.28 -2.00
N LEU A 72 8.96 -8.58 -2.27
CA LEU A 72 9.69 -9.06 -3.45
C LEU A 72 9.10 -8.49 -4.75
N PHE A 73 7.77 -8.53 -4.91
CA PHE A 73 7.13 -8.07 -6.13
C PHE A 73 7.05 -6.54 -6.21
N HIS A 74 7.20 -5.86 -5.09
CA HIS A 74 7.34 -4.40 -5.04
C HIS A 74 8.78 -3.93 -5.23
N HIS A 75 9.75 -4.85 -5.28
CA HIS A 75 11.16 -4.49 -5.40
C HIS A 75 11.46 -3.94 -6.80
N PRO A 76 12.14 -2.78 -6.94
CA PRO A 76 12.39 -2.16 -8.24
C PRO A 76 13.19 -3.05 -9.18
N LEU A 77 14.08 -3.90 -8.66
CA LEU A 77 14.83 -4.88 -9.47
C LEU A 77 13.91 -5.93 -10.09
N VAL A 78 12.87 -6.39 -9.39
CA VAL A 78 11.93 -7.39 -9.92
C VAL A 78 11.06 -6.77 -11.00
N LEU A 79 10.57 -5.54 -10.79
CA LEU A 79 9.84 -4.79 -11.82
C LEU A 79 10.72 -4.53 -13.06
N GLY A 80 11.98 -4.13 -12.86
CA GLY A 80 12.93 -3.90 -13.94
C GLY A 80 13.27 -5.17 -14.73
N ALA A 81 13.48 -6.29 -14.04
CA ALA A 81 13.70 -7.59 -14.68
C ALA A 81 12.47 -8.04 -15.49
N LEU A 82 11.26 -7.88 -14.94
CA LEU A 82 10.02 -8.20 -15.65
C LEU A 82 9.84 -7.34 -16.90
N LEU A 83 10.11 -6.04 -16.82
CA LEU A 83 10.08 -5.13 -17.97
C LEU A 83 11.07 -5.57 -19.05
N LEU A 84 12.31 -5.88 -18.67
CA LEU A 84 13.34 -6.34 -19.59
C LEU A 84 12.91 -7.65 -20.28
N LEU A 85 12.34 -8.60 -19.53
CA LEU A 85 11.81 -9.84 -20.10
C LEU A 85 10.62 -9.59 -21.04
N ALA A 86 9.70 -8.71 -20.68
CA ALA A 86 8.56 -8.35 -21.53
C ALA A 86 9.02 -7.77 -22.87
N ILE A 87 10.01 -6.87 -22.85
CA ILE A 87 10.62 -6.27 -24.05
C ILE A 87 11.37 -7.33 -24.86
N ARG A 88 12.27 -8.08 -24.20
CA ARG A 88 13.17 -9.03 -24.88
C ARG A 88 12.42 -10.18 -25.54
N LEU A 89 11.34 -10.63 -24.93
CA LEU A 89 10.48 -11.70 -25.44
C LEU A 89 9.31 -11.17 -26.29
N ARG A 90 9.15 -9.84 -26.40
CA ARG A 90 8.00 -9.17 -27.04
C ARG A 90 6.66 -9.74 -26.54
N SER A 91 6.60 -10.09 -25.26
CA SER A 91 5.44 -10.77 -24.68
C SER A 91 4.40 -9.77 -24.19
N ARG A 92 3.25 -9.73 -24.88
CA ARG A 92 2.10 -8.92 -24.49
C ARG A 92 1.59 -9.28 -23.10
N VAL A 93 1.60 -10.56 -22.74
CA VAL A 93 1.16 -11.03 -21.41
C VAL A 93 2.06 -10.48 -20.31
N LEU A 94 3.39 -10.55 -20.49
CA LEU A 94 4.33 -9.99 -19.50
C LEU A 94 4.19 -8.47 -19.39
N ALA A 95 3.96 -7.78 -20.50
CA ALA A 95 3.69 -6.34 -20.49
C ALA A 95 2.42 -6.00 -19.70
N LEU A 96 1.35 -6.79 -19.84
CA LEU A 96 0.10 -6.61 -19.10
C LEU A 96 0.22 -6.96 -17.60
N ILE A 97 1.03 -7.95 -17.24
CA ILE A 97 1.36 -8.22 -15.84
C ILE A 97 2.13 -7.02 -15.27
N PHE A 98 3.15 -6.56 -15.99
CA PHE A 98 3.96 -5.42 -15.58
C PHE A 98 3.12 -4.16 -15.35
N THR A 99 2.16 -3.85 -16.22
CA THR A 99 1.30 -2.67 -16.02
C THR A 99 0.43 -2.79 -14.77
N GLY A 100 -0.10 -3.98 -14.46
CA GLY A 100 -0.83 -4.21 -13.21
C GLY A 100 0.04 -4.03 -11.97
N LEU A 101 1.26 -4.57 -11.98
CA LEU A 101 2.22 -4.40 -10.87
C LEU A 101 2.63 -2.94 -10.69
N VAL A 102 2.98 -2.24 -11.77
CA VAL A 102 3.35 -0.81 -11.72
C VAL A 102 2.20 0.03 -11.21
N PHE A 103 0.97 -0.24 -11.66
CA PHE A 103 -0.21 0.46 -11.18
C PHE A 103 -0.36 0.30 -9.67
N HIS A 104 -0.28 -0.94 -9.15
CA HIS A 104 -0.35 -1.19 -7.72
C HIS A 104 0.75 -0.46 -6.94
N VAL A 105 2.01 -0.63 -7.35
CA VAL A 105 3.17 0.00 -6.69
C VAL A 105 3.03 1.52 -6.69
N SER A 106 2.48 2.11 -7.75
CA SER A 106 2.21 3.54 -7.82
C SER A 106 1.16 3.97 -6.78
N LEU A 107 0.10 3.18 -6.58
CA LEU A 107 -0.89 3.45 -5.52
C LEU A 107 -0.24 3.43 -4.14
N ASP A 108 0.67 2.50 -3.89
CA ASP A 108 1.39 2.39 -2.63
C ASP A 108 2.36 3.55 -2.39
N ILE A 109 3.10 3.97 -3.42
CA ILE A 109 3.97 5.15 -3.34
C ILE A 109 3.15 6.40 -3.03
N LEU A 110 2.05 6.60 -3.76
CA LEU A 110 1.15 7.74 -3.52
C LEU A 110 0.57 7.71 -2.11
N HIS A 111 0.13 6.54 -1.65
CA HIS A 111 -0.39 6.38 -0.30
C HIS A 111 0.66 6.67 0.77
N GLY A 112 1.87 6.11 0.64
CA GLY A 112 2.98 6.34 1.56
C GLY A 112 3.38 7.82 1.61
N SER A 113 3.44 8.49 0.47
CA SER A 113 3.71 9.93 0.39
C SER A 113 2.64 10.75 1.13
N GLN A 114 1.36 10.50 0.84
CA GLN A 114 0.25 11.20 1.51
C GLN A 114 0.25 10.96 3.03
N MET A 115 0.48 9.72 3.47
CA MET A 115 0.53 9.39 4.89
C MET A 115 1.72 10.04 5.60
N SER A 116 2.89 10.09 4.94
CA SER A 116 4.08 10.80 5.44
C SER A 116 3.84 12.30 5.57
N HIS A 117 3.20 12.92 4.57
CA HIS A 117 2.81 14.33 4.63
C HIS A 117 1.83 14.60 5.77
N LEU A 118 0.82 13.74 5.95
CA LEU A 118 -0.14 13.84 7.03
C LEU A 118 0.52 13.72 8.40
N LYS A 119 1.38 12.70 8.60
CA LYS A 119 2.16 12.50 9.81
C LYS A 119 3.01 13.72 10.14
N SER A 120 3.74 14.26 9.17
CA SER A 120 4.55 15.47 9.35
C SER A 120 3.69 16.68 9.70
N SER A 121 2.54 16.87 9.05
CA SER A 121 1.64 17.99 9.31
C SER A 121 1.08 17.95 10.74
N LEU A 122 0.58 16.79 11.16
CA LEU A 122 0.02 16.61 12.51
C LEU A 122 1.09 16.70 13.59
N SER A 123 2.29 16.16 13.36
CA SER A 123 3.39 16.26 14.31
C SER A 123 3.82 17.72 14.51
N LYS A 124 3.86 18.51 13.43
CA LYS A 124 4.13 19.96 13.49
C LYS A 124 3.03 20.72 14.24
N GLN A 125 1.75 20.41 13.98
CA GLN A 125 0.63 21.02 14.71
C GLN A 125 0.66 20.71 16.21
N ALA A 126 1.10 19.51 16.58
CA ALA A 126 1.30 19.10 17.96
C ALA A 126 2.62 19.63 18.58
N ASN A 127 3.43 20.41 17.85
CA ASN A 127 4.79 20.81 18.25
C ASN A 127 5.67 19.63 18.68
N ASN A 128 5.43 18.45 18.09
CA ASN A 128 6.02 17.17 18.48
C ASN A 128 5.84 16.78 19.96
N ILE A 129 4.78 17.29 20.60
CA ILE A 129 4.40 16.93 21.97
C ILE A 129 3.28 15.89 21.90
N CYS A 130 3.45 14.77 22.61
CA CYS A 130 2.42 13.75 22.70
C CYS A 130 1.23 14.26 23.53
N SER A 131 0.01 14.16 23.00
CA SER A 131 -1.21 14.61 23.70
C SER A 131 -1.56 13.77 24.94
N GLU A 132 -1.08 12.53 25.03
CA GLU A 132 -1.37 11.62 26.13
C GLU A 132 -0.39 11.77 27.30
N CYS A 133 0.92 11.87 27.03
CA CYS A 133 1.95 11.91 28.07
C CYS A 133 2.62 13.29 28.25
N GLY A 134 2.36 14.26 27.35
CA GLY A 134 2.90 15.61 27.42
C GLY A 134 4.41 15.73 27.13
N GLN A 135 5.09 14.63 26.78
CA GLN A 135 6.52 14.65 26.45
C GLN A 135 6.76 15.05 25.00
N GLN A 136 7.89 15.71 24.76
CA GLN A 136 8.38 16.05 23.42
C GLN A 136 9.18 14.87 22.85
N PHE A 137 8.91 14.54 21.58
CA PHE A 137 9.61 13.47 20.85
C PHE A 137 10.19 14.02 19.56
N ASP A 138 11.26 13.40 19.04
CA ASP A 138 11.81 13.77 17.73
C ASP A 138 10.90 13.35 16.58
N ALA A 139 10.17 12.25 16.76
CA ALA A 139 9.19 11.74 15.81
C ALA A 139 8.01 11.11 16.54
N LEU A 140 6.82 11.67 16.38
CA LEU A 140 5.58 11.05 16.81
C LEU A 140 5.17 9.95 15.83
N GLN A 141 4.44 8.93 16.28
CA GLN A 141 3.84 7.90 15.44
C GLN A 141 2.40 8.27 15.07
N LEU A 142 1.97 7.86 13.88
CA LEU A 142 0.61 8.10 13.41
C LEU A 142 -0.29 6.90 13.77
N HIS A 143 -1.33 7.15 14.54
CA HIS A 143 -2.31 6.14 14.95
C HIS A 143 -3.66 6.42 14.28
N THR A 144 -4.34 5.35 13.88
CA THR A 144 -5.68 5.45 13.31
C THR A 144 -6.72 5.41 14.42
N VAL A 145 -7.53 6.47 14.53
CA VAL A 145 -8.65 6.55 15.48
C VAL A 145 -9.91 6.00 14.84
N HIS A 146 -10.18 6.43 13.61
CA HIS A 146 -11.35 6.03 12.85
C HIS A 146 -10.97 5.60 11.43
N PHE A 147 -11.68 4.60 10.94
CA PHE A 147 -11.51 4.14 9.58
C PHE A 147 -12.47 4.89 8.66
N ALA A 148 -11.91 5.60 7.68
CA ALA A 148 -12.71 6.28 6.67
C ALA A 148 -13.63 5.29 5.94
N SER A 149 -14.89 5.68 5.75
CA SER A 149 -15.89 4.88 5.04
C SER A 149 -15.77 5.00 3.52
N ASN A 150 -15.12 6.08 3.04
CA ASN A 150 -14.97 6.38 1.62
C ASN A 150 -13.52 6.74 1.25
N LEU A 151 -13.19 6.68 -0.06
CA LEU A 151 -11.85 6.92 -0.58
C LEU A 151 -11.42 8.39 -0.55
N LEU A 152 -12.38 9.33 -0.45
CA LEU A 152 -12.11 10.76 -0.48
C LEU A 152 -11.63 11.26 0.89
N GLU A 153 -12.16 10.71 1.97
CA GLU A 153 -11.85 11.10 3.35
C GLU A 153 -10.73 10.28 3.98
N ARG A 154 -10.09 9.38 3.21
CA ARG A 154 -9.09 8.44 3.76
C ARG A 154 -7.84 9.11 4.34
N TYR A 155 -7.55 10.35 3.95
CA TYR A 155 -6.44 11.15 4.48
C TYR A 155 -6.93 12.34 5.33
N ASP A 156 -8.22 12.38 5.69
CA ASP A 156 -8.76 13.42 6.55
C ASP A 156 -8.09 13.34 7.94
N PRO A 157 -7.45 14.43 8.41
CA PRO A 157 -6.79 14.46 9.72
C PRO A 157 -7.65 13.98 10.89
N LYS A 158 -8.98 14.14 10.82
CA LYS A 158 -9.90 13.71 11.90
C LYS A 158 -9.86 12.20 12.17
N HIS A 159 -9.34 11.42 11.24
CA HIS A 159 -9.24 9.96 11.36
C HIS A 159 -7.95 9.51 12.05
N PHE A 160 -7.04 10.43 12.35
CA PHE A 160 -5.71 10.12 12.83
C PHE A 160 -5.34 10.96 14.05
N ILE A 161 -4.46 10.41 14.87
CA ILE A 161 -3.83 11.10 15.98
C ILE A 161 -2.34 10.79 15.96
N VAL A 162 -1.53 11.76 16.39
CA VAL A 162 -0.08 11.56 16.56
C VAL A 162 0.22 11.37 18.03
N LEU A 163 0.87 10.26 18.38
CA LEU A 163 1.21 9.90 19.75
C LEU A 163 2.68 9.54 19.87
N CYS A 164 3.12 9.33 21.11
CA CYS A 164 4.44 8.77 21.36
C CYS A 164 4.60 7.38 20.70
N PRO A 165 5.83 7.01 20.31
CA PRO A 165 6.14 5.72 19.69
C PRO A 165 5.73 4.47 20.48
#